data_AF-A0A450T0G9-F1
#
_entry.id   AF-A0A450T0G9-F1
#
_cell.length_a   1.000
_cell.length_b   1.000
_cell.length_c   1.000
_cell.angle_alpha   90.00
_cell.angle_beta   90.00
_cell.angle_gamma   90.00
#
_symmetry.space_group_name_H-M   'P 1'
#
loop_
_entity.id
_entity.type
_entity.pdbx_description
1 polymer ?
#
loop_
_entity_poly.entity_id
_entity_poly.type
_entity_poly.pdbx_seq_one_letter_code
_entity_poly.pdbx_strand_id
1 'polypeptide(L)'
;MSHDQNFKNLILDYPPESLAFFAREEADAIPPTAKITPVRQEQLQDRLGEHFRELDTPLLVEFPEGEREAVLFIMEEETTARHFSI
;
A
#
# COMPACT_ATOMS: atom_id res chain seq x y z
N MET A 1 -15.55 -14.02 -0.45
CA MET A 1 -14.63 -12.89 -0.23
C MET A 1 -14.58 -12.10 -1.51
N SER A 2 -14.62 -10.76 -1.45
CA SER A 2 -14.42 -9.92 -2.64
C SER A 2 -12.97 -10.07 -3.14
N HIS A 3 -12.75 -9.83 -4.43
CA HIS A 3 -11.42 -9.87 -5.05
C HIS A 3 -10.46 -8.91 -4.37
N ASP A 4 -10.93 -7.69 -4.14
CA ASP A 4 -10.25 -6.65 -3.39
C ASP A 4 -9.77 -7.10 -2.00
N GLN A 5 -10.61 -7.79 -1.22
CA GLN A 5 -10.21 -8.20 0.13
C GLN A 5 -9.03 -9.18 0.10
N ASN A 6 -8.92 -10.01 -0.94
CA ASN A 6 -7.76 -10.88 -1.10
C ASN A 6 -6.50 -10.07 -1.44
N PHE A 7 -6.63 -8.99 -2.21
CA PHE A 7 -5.53 -8.11 -2.58
C PHE A 7 -4.99 -7.33 -1.39
N LYS A 8 -5.89 -6.80 -0.55
CA LYS A 8 -5.56 -6.18 0.74
C LYS A 8 -4.83 -7.15 1.66
N ASN A 9 -5.35 -8.38 1.77
CA ASN A 9 -4.72 -9.41 2.61
C ASN A 9 -3.31 -9.73 2.10
N LEU A 10 -3.09 -9.85 0.79
CA LEU A 10 -1.76 -10.06 0.21
C LEU A 10 -0.77 -8.97 0.66
N ILE A 11 -1.16 -7.70 0.59
CA ILE A 11 -0.32 -6.56 0.97
C ILE A 11 0.00 -6.57 2.46
N LEU A 12 -1.00 -6.86 3.31
CA LEU A 12 -0.83 -6.86 4.76
C LEU A 12 -0.04 -8.05 5.27
N ASP A 13 -0.27 -9.23 4.70
CA ASP A 13 0.37 -10.49 5.11
C ASP A 13 1.79 -10.60 4.57
N TYR A 14 2.07 -9.99 3.40
CA TYR A 14 3.37 -10.02 2.74
C TYR A 14 3.82 -8.62 2.26
N PRO A 15 4.08 -7.65 3.17
CA PRO A 15 4.39 -6.28 2.77
C PRO A 15 5.67 -6.14 1.91
N PRO A 16 6.82 -6.74 2.28
CA PRO A 16 8.04 -6.64 1.47
C PRO A 16 7.87 -7.22 0.07
N GLU A 17 7.25 -8.40 -0.03
CA GLU A 17 7.02 -9.10 -1.31
C GLU A 17 6.03 -8.34 -2.18
N SER A 18 5.01 -7.73 -1.56
CA SER A 18 4.04 -6.89 -2.26
C SER A 18 4.70 -5.64 -2.83
N LEU A 19 5.55 -4.95 -2.07
CA LEU A 19 6.33 -3.83 -2.59
C LEU A 19 7.25 -4.27 -3.73
N ALA A 20 7.95 -5.40 -3.60
CA ALA A 20 8.80 -5.93 -4.68
C ALA A 20 8.01 -6.33 -5.95
N PHE A 21 6.73 -6.69 -5.79
CA PHE A 21 5.86 -7.05 -6.90
C PHE A 21 5.25 -5.82 -7.60
N PHE A 22 4.79 -4.82 -6.84
CA PHE A 22 4.08 -3.64 -7.37
C PHE A 22 4.96 -2.42 -7.64
N ALA A 23 6.07 -2.27 -6.91
CA ALA A 23 6.96 -1.10 -6.92
C ALA A 23 8.43 -1.54 -6.82
N ARG A 24 8.87 -2.34 -7.82
CA ARG A 24 10.17 -3.01 -7.77
C ARG A 24 11.35 -2.06 -7.60
N GLU A 25 11.37 -0.96 -8.37
CA GLU A 25 12.49 -0.02 -8.34
C GLU A 25 12.65 0.62 -6.96
N GLU A 26 11.52 0.94 -6.32
CA GLU A 26 11.50 1.47 -4.96
C GLU A 26 11.85 0.41 -3.93
N ALA A 27 11.35 -0.82 -4.10
CA ALA A 27 11.62 -1.94 -3.19
C ALA A 27 13.11 -2.31 -3.15
N ASP A 28 13.80 -2.27 -4.30
CA ASP A 28 15.25 -2.51 -4.38
C ASP A 28 16.07 -1.49 -3.56
N ALA A 29 15.51 -0.31 -3.31
CA ALA A 29 16.13 0.73 -2.49
C ALA A 29 15.83 0.58 -0.98
N ILE A 30 14.91 -0.31 -0.58
CA ILE A 30 14.52 -0.54 0.81
C ILE A 30 15.49 -1.55 1.44
N PRO A 31 16.32 -1.17 2.42
CA PRO A 31 17.21 -2.12 3.07
C PRO A 31 16.41 -3.13 3.92
N PRO A 32 16.93 -4.35 4.15
CA PRO A 32 16.25 -5.35 4.99
C PRO A 32 16.00 -4.91 6.44
N THR A 33 16.70 -3.87 6.89
CA THR A 33 16.58 -3.27 8.23
C THR A 33 15.50 -2.17 8.30
N ALA A 34 14.92 -1.77 7.17
CA ALA A 34 13.83 -0.81 7.16
C ALA A 34 12.59 -1.38 7.84
N LYS A 35 11.88 -0.52 8.56
CA LYS A 35 10.65 -0.91 9.24
C LYS A 35 9.45 -0.57 8.35
N ILE A 36 8.69 -1.60 8.01
CA ILE A 36 7.46 -1.46 7.21
C ILE A 36 6.27 -1.58 8.16
N THR A 37 5.44 -0.53 8.21
CA THR A 37 4.28 -0.46 9.09
C THR A 37 3.01 -0.19 8.28
N PRO A 38 2.00 -1.07 8.33
CA PRO A 38 0.69 -0.76 7.78
C PRO A 38 0.08 0.44 8.52
N VAL A 39 -0.34 1.46 7.77
CA VAL A 39 -1.02 2.63 8.31
C VAL A 39 -2.51 2.48 8.02
N ARG A 40 -3.36 2.59 9.03
CA ARG A 40 -4.81 2.69 8.79
C ARG A 40 -5.19 4.14 8.60
N GLN A 41 -5.94 4.44 7.55
CA GLN A 41 -6.63 5.72 7.45
C GLN A 41 -7.92 5.63 8.26
N GLU A 42 -8.10 6.51 9.24
CA GLU A 42 -9.38 6.62 9.95
C GLU A 42 -10.43 7.24 9.02
N GLN A 43 -11.60 6.58 8.92
CA GLN A 43 -12.70 7.08 8.10
C GLN A 43 -13.37 8.26 8.80
N LEU A 44 -13.50 9.38 8.08
CA LEU A 44 -14.27 10.53 8.58
C LEU A 44 -15.74 10.12 8.77
N GLN A 45 -16.33 10.55 9.88
CA GLN A 45 -17.70 10.19 10.27
C GLN A 45 -18.74 10.42 9.15
N ASP A 46 -18.58 11.49 8.38
CA ASP A 46 -19.51 11.87 7.32
C ASP A 46 -19.46 10.94 6.08
N ARG A 47 -18.45 10.07 5.98
CA ARG A 47 -18.26 9.14 4.85
C ARG A 47 -18.42 7.67 5.22
N LEU A 48 -18.89 7.37 6.43
CA LEU A 48 -19.10 6.00 6.91
C LEU A 48 -20.10 5.17 6.05
N GLY A 49 -20.95 5.84 5.27
CA GLY A 49 -21.94 5.19 4.40
C GLY A 49 -21.54 5.03 2.94
N GLU A 50 -20.38 5.55 2.52
CA GLU A 50 -19.91 5.43 1.13
C GLU A 50 -19.23 4.08 0.90
N HIS A 51 -19.60 3.37 -0.17
CA HIS A 51 -18.83 2.22 -0.66
C HIS A 51 -17.51 2.77 -1.24
N PHE A 52 -16.45 2.63 -0.46
CA PHE A 52 -15.15 3.26 -0.69
C PHE A 52 -14.51 2.81 -2.01
N ARG A 53 -13.77 3.72 -2.68
CA ARG A 53 -12.72 3.35 -3.65
C ARG A 53 -11.42 3.15 -2.87
N GLU A 54 -10.89 1.95 -3.00
CA GLU A 54 -9.95 1.27 -2.11
C GLU A 54 -8.50 1.78 -2.21
N LEU A 55 -8.18 2.95 -1.65
CA LEU A 55 -6.81 3.17 -1.17
C LEU A 55 -6.68 2.59 0.23
N ASP A 56 -6.71 1.27 0.34
CA ASP A 56 -7.04 0.64 1.62
C ASP A 56 -5.85 0.04 2.38
N THR A 57 -4.64 0.06 1.78
CA THR A 57 -3.46 -0.54 2.43
C THR A 57 -2.20 0.32 2.34
N PRO A 58 -2.16 1.49 3.00
CA PRO A 58 -0.94 2.28 3.03
C PRO A 58 0.15 1.55 3.82
N LEU A 59 1.35 1.52 3.25
CA LEU A 59 2.55 1.01 3.92
C LEU A 59 3.53 2.17 4.15
N LEU A 60 3.86 2.44 5.40
CA LEU A 60 4.92 3.36 5.79
C LEU A 60 6.23 2.61 5.87
N VAL A 61 7.25 3.08 5.15
CA VAL A 61 8.60 2.54 5.18
C VAL A 61 9.52 3.56 5.86
N GLU A 62 10.07 3.16 7.00
CA GLU A 62 11.01 3.95 7.79
C GLU A 62 12.43 3.40 7.62
N PHE A 63 13.35 4.23 7.12
CA PHE A 63 14.75 3.87 6.95
C PHE A 63 15.52 3.99 8.28
N PRO A 64 16.51 3.12 8.54
CA PRO A 64 17.37 3.24 9.71
C PRO A 64 18.08 4.60 9.76
N GLU A 65 18.32 5.11 10.97
CA GLU A 65 19.18 6.29 11.22
C GLU A 65 18.79 7.58 10.46
N GLY A 66 17.56 7.66 9.94
CA GLY A 66 17.12 8.82 9.16
C GLY A 66 17.89 9.02 7.84
N GLU A 67 18.51 7.97 7.31
CA GLU A 67 19.28 8.01 6.06
C GLU A 67 18.46 8.52 4.86
N ARG A 68 17.13 8.34 4.94
CA ARG A 68 16.15 8.89 4.00
C ARG A 68 14.88 9.28 4.73
N GLU A 69 14.14 10.21 4.12
CA GLU A 69 12.78 10.52 4.54
C GLU A 69 11.89 9.27 4.44
N ALA A 70 10.94 9.14 5.36
CA ALA A 70 9.99 8.03 5.35
C ALA A 70 9.11 8.09 4.10
N VAL A 71 8.87 6.94 3.49
CA VAL A 71 8.09 6.83 2.25
C VAL A 71 6.75 6.16 2.57
N LEU A 72 5.66 6.76 2.09
CA LEU A 72 4.32 6.20 2.17
C LEU A 72 3.92 5.64 0.81
N PHE A 73 3.76 4.31 0.74
CA PHE A 73 3.18 3.65 -0.42
C PHE A 73 1.67 3.58 -0.26
N ILE A 74 0.94 3.95 -1.31
CA ILE A 74 -0.51 3.78 -1.37
C ILE A 74 -0.83 2.95 -2.60
N MET A 75 -1.43 1.78 -2.37
CA MET A 75 -1.79 0.81 -3.40
C MET A 75 -3.30 0.78 -3.58
N GLU A 76 -3.73 0.78 -4.84
CA GLU A 76 -5.12 0.89 -5.29
C GLU A 76 -5.38 -0.23 -6.32
N GLU A 77 -6.47 -0.98 -6.17
CA GLU A 77 -6.92 -1.91 -7.22
C GLU A 77 -7.83 -1.16 -8.21
N GLU A 78 -7.48 -1.12 -9.51
CA GLU A 78 -8.36 -0.63 -10.56
C GLU A 78 -8.76 -1.77 -11.49
N THR A 79 -9.98 -2.26 -11.34
CA THR A 79 -10.52 -3.38 -12.12
C THR A 79 -10.96 -2.96 -13.54
N THR A 80 -11.08 -1.65 -13.83
CA THR A 80 -11.49 -1.14 -15.14
C THR A 80 -10.28 -0.79 -16.01
N ALA A 81 -9.89 -1.71 -16.89
CA ALA A 81 -8.76 -1.57 -17.82
C ALA A 81 -8.79 -0.32 -18.74
N ARG A 82 -9.90 0.42 -18.81
CA ARG A 82 -10.07 1.61 -19.67
C ARG A 82 -9.40 2.87 -19.11
N HIS A 83 -8.99 2.87 -17.84
CA HIS A 83 -8.38 4.04 -17.19
C HIS A 83 -6.84 4.04 -17.23
N PHE A 84 -6.22 2.97 -17.73
CA PHE A 84 -4.78 2.94 -17.98
C PHE A 84 -4.50 3.41 -19.42
N SER A 85 -3.97 4.62 -19.58
CA SER A 85 -3.14 4.94 -20.75
C SER A 85 -1.70 4.57 -20.39
N ILE A 86 -1.20 3.52 -21.01
CA ILE A 86 0.22 3.12 -20.97
C ILE A 86 0.99 3.97 -21.98
#